data_AF-A0A453G3U9-F1
#
_entry.id   AF-A0A453G3U9-F1
#
_cell.length_a   1.000
_cell.length_b   1.000
_cell.length_c   1.000
_cell.angle_alpha   90.00
_cell.angle_beta   90.00
_cell.angle_gamma   90.00
#
_symmetry.space_group_name_H-M   'P 1'
#
loop_
_entity.id
_entity.type
_entity.pdbx_description
1 polymer ?
#
loop_
_entity_poly.entity_id
_entity_poly.type
_entity_poly.pdbx_seq_one_letter_code
_entity_poly.pdbx_strand_id
1 'polypeptide(L)'
;ELPGFSVQVNLSAAEIKRLADRIIAKSKETYDAVAAVPLDKVNFANAIAPLAELDAQQFPLVQACVLPRMVSPSEDICRASAEAEKRLDSHFLLCRQREDVYRVVKAFTERGERIGPEATRFVQYLVREFERNGAKLTQTKKKEMEKLKSLIDDLNLKYIQNMNDFTKFLLLSEEELAGMPLEFLKDLEETDGKRKVLLTGYYVTPILEHCKVGSTRKQIAVAYGQKGGNQNVAILEKLVQIRHRLARLLGYSNYSDFAIEPRMPMTSRKVLEFLEEMSEQLSDLANRELTVLKELKMKEEGDAQFGMEDLLYYMKRGEQHKVDLDIGEIKRYFPVKLVISGMLKMFQDLFGRILPIKHYNTTIH
;
A
#
# COMPACT_ATOMS: atom_id res chain seq x y z
N GLU A 1 -26.96 -18.06 -3.90
CA GLU A 1 -26.48 -17.30 -2.73
C GLU A 1 -25.67 -18.24 -1.86
N LEU A 2 -24.43 -17.88 -1.53
CA LEU A 2 -23.60 -18.67 -0.61
C LEU A 2 -24.04 -18.34 0.83
N PRO A 3 -24.29 -19.32 1.71
CA PRO A 3 -24.63 -19.05 3.10
C PRO A 3 -23.55 -18.18 3.77
N GLY A 4 -23.95 -17.06 4.37
CA GLY A 4 -23.03 -16.10 4.99
C GLY A 4 -22.39 -15.08 4.03
N PHE A 5 -22.69 -15.15 2.73
CA PHE A 5 -22.20 -14.17 1.75
C PHE A 5 -23.27 -13.10 1.47
N SER A 6 -23.16 -11.96 2.12
CA SER A 6 -24.08 -10.81 1.97
C SER A 6 -23.58 -9.76 0.97
N VAL A 7 -22.41 -9.96 0.35
CA VAL A 7 -21.85 -9.00 -0.61
C VAL A 7 -22.56 -9.15 -1.96
N GLN A 8 -23.32 -8.12 -2.35
CA GLN A 8 -23.95 -8.04 -3.66
C GLN A 8 -22.96 -7.43 -4.66
N VAL A 9 -22.50 -8.21 -5.64
CA VAL A 9 -21.51 -7.75 -6.64
C VAL A 9 -22.14 -7.29 -7.96
N ASN A 10 -23.44 -7.56 -8.17
CA ASN A 10 -24.17 -7.22 -9.39
C ASN A 10 -25.10 -6.02 -9.18
N LEU A 11 -24.57 -4.92 -8.63
CA LEU A 11 -25.34 -3.70 -8.40
C LEU A 11 -25.22 -2.76 -9.61
N SER A 12 -26.34 -2.15 -10.01
CA SER A 12 -26.33 -1.03 -10.95
C SER A 12 -25.70 0.22 -10.32
N ALA A 13 -25.28 1.17 -11.15
CA ALA A 13 -24.73 2.45 -10.69
C ALA A 13 -25.68 3.20 -9.74
N ALA A 14 -27.00 3.14 -9.97
CA ALA A 14 -27.99 3.76 -9.09
C ALA A 14 -28.14 3.03 -7.74
N GLU A 15 -28.07 1.69 -7.75
CA GLU A 15 -28.13 0.88 -6.53
C GLU A 15 -26.90 1.07 -5.66
N ILE A 16 -25.71 1.22 -6.24
CA ILE A 16 -24.48 1.54 -5.52
C ILE A 16 -24.64 2.86 -4.75
N LYS A 17 -25.14 3.91 -5.42
CA LYS A 17 -25.36 5.22 -4.78
C LYS A 17 -26.37 5.14 -3.64
N ARG A 18 -27.51 4.48 -3.86
CA ARG A 18 -28.54 4.28 -2.82
C ARG A 18 -28.03 3.43 -1.66
N LEU A 19 -27.21 2.44 -1.92
CA LEU A 19 -26.60 1.61 -0.87
C LEU A 19 -25.64 2.45 -0.01
N ALA A 20 -24.80 3.28 -0.62
CA ALA A 20 -23.93 4.21 0.10
C ALA A 20 -24.74 5.18 0.97
N ASP A 21 -25.83 5.76 0.44
CA ASP A 21 -26.72 6.64 1.21
C ASP A 21 -27.30 5.96 2.46
N ARG A 22 -27.75 4.71 2.30
CA ARG A 22 -28.30 3.90 3.38
C ARG A 22 -27.26 3.53 4.43
N ILE A 23 -26.03 3.19 4.03
CA ILE A 23 -24.92 2.93 4.96
C ILE A 23 -24.64 4.19 5.79
N ILE A 24 -24.51 5.34 5.13
CA ILE A 24 -24.26 6.64 5.77
C ILE A 24 -25.38 6.98 6.76
N ALA A 25 -26.64 6.84 6.34
CA ALA A 25 -27.80 7.13 7.19
C ALA A 25 -27.84 6.23 8.43
N LYS A 26 -27.64 4.91 8.27
CA LYS A 26 -27.65 3.96 9.38
C LYS A 26 -26.50 4.18 10.35
N SER A 27 -25.32 4.46 9.80
CA SER A 27 -24.15 4.80 10.60
C SER A 27 -24.40 6.08 11.41
N LYS A 28 -24.93 7.13 10.79
CA LYS A 28 -25.28 8.37 11.49
C LYS A 28 -26.29 8.13 12.63
N GLU A 29 -27.37 7.41 12.36
CA GLU A 29 -28.38 7.05 13.37
C GLU A 29 -27.74 6.36 14.58
N THR A 30 -26.86 5.40 14.34
CA THR A 30 -26.22 4.61 15.40
C THR A 30 -25.26 5.48 16.22
N TYR A 31 -24.44 6.31 15.57
CA TYR A 31 -23.53 7.23 16.25
C TYR A 31 -24.30 8.28 17.07
N ASP A 32 -25.41 8.81 16.54
CA ASP A 32 -26.27 9.76 17.26
C ASP A 32 -26.95 9.09 18.47
N ALA A 33 -27.39 7.84 18.35
CA ALA A 33 -27.95 7.07 19.46
C ALA A 33 -26.92 6.84 20.58
N VAL A 34 -25.68 6.46 20.23
CA VAL A 34 -24.59 6.28 21.21
C VAL A 34 -24.23 7.62 21.87
N ALA A 35 -24.14 8.71 21.10
CA ALA A 35 -23.86 10.04 21.64
C ALA A 35 -24.92 10.54 22.64
N ALA A 36 -26.17 10.09 22.49
CA ALA A 36 -27.28 10.47 23.36
C ALA A 36 -27.32 9.70 24.70
N VAL A 37 -26.47 8.68 24.90
CA VAL A 37 -26.45 7.88 26.14
C VAL A 37 -26.00 8.75 27.33
N PRO A 38 -26.81 8.85 28.40
CA PRO A 38 -26.41 9.56 29.62
C PRO A 38 -25.20 8.89 30.27
N LEU A 39 -24.19 9.69 30.66
CA LEU A 39 -22.90 9.19 31.18
C LEU A 39 -23.04 8.32 32.44
N ASP A 40 -24.08 8.55 33.24
CA ASP A 40 -24.45 7.77 34.42
C ASP A 40 -25.12 6.42 34.10
N LYS A 41 -25.51 6.18 32.84
CA LYS A 41 -26.17 4.95 32.38
C LYS A 41 -25.36 4.15 31.36
N VAL A 42 -24.12 4.56 31.10
CA VAL A 42 -23.23 3.90 30.14
C VAL A 42 -22.92 2.47 30.55
N ASN A 43 -23.10 1.53 29.62
CA ASN A 43 -22.72 0.12 29.74
C ASN A 43 -22.33 -0.45 28.36
N PHE A 44 -21.88 -1.70 28.33
CA PHE A 44 -21.43 -2.31 27.07
C PHE A 44 -22.53 -2.33 26.00
N ALA A 45 -23.77 -2.66 26.37
CA ALA A 45 -24.88 -2.86 25.46
C ALA A 45 -25.37 -1.57 24.78
N ASN A 46 -25.26 -0.41 25.45
CA ASN A 46 -25.73 0.87 24.90
C ASN A 46 -24.62 1.76 24.34
N ALA A 47 -23.36 1.55 24.71
CA ALA A 47 -22.24 2.38 24.27
C ALA A 47 -21.29 1.70 23.26
N ILE A 48 -21.01 0.41 23.44
CA ILE A 48 -19.97 -0.29 22.68
C ILE A 48 -20.56 -1.26 21.66
N ALA A 49 -21.50 -2.11 22.08
CA ALA A 49 -22.13 -3.11 21.23
C ALA A 49 -22.74 -2.51 19.96
N PRO A 50 -23.46 -1.35 19.99
CA PRO A 50 -24.04 -0.78 18.77
C PRO A 50 -22.98 -0.37 17.74
N LEU A 51 -21.81 0.09 18.18
CA LEU A 51 -20.70 0.45 17.29
C LEU A 51 -20.06 -0.81 16.67
N ALA A 52 -19.85 -1.86 17.48
CA ALA A 52 -19.30 -3.13 17.01
C ALA A 52 -20.23 -3.83 16.01
N GLU A 53 -21.53 -3.87 16.30
CA GLU A 53 -22.54 -4.45 15.42
C GLU A 53 -22.67 -3.67 14.11
N LEU A 54 -22.63 -2.34 14.18
CA LEU A 54 -22.62 -1.49 12.98
C LEU A 54 -21.42 -1.82 12.09
N ASP A 55 -20.21 -1.93 12.66
CA ASP A 55 -19.00 -2.28 11.91
C ASP A 55 -19.12 -3.64 11.22
N ALA A 56 -19.62 -4.66 11.92
CA ALA A 56 -19.83 -5.99 11.37
C ALA A 56 -20.88 -6.00 10.23
N GLN A 57 -21.99 -5.27 10.42
CA GLN A 57 -23.09 -5.22 9.44
C GLN A 57 -22.73 -4.39 8.20
N GLN A 58 -22.03 -3.26 8.38
CA GLN A 58 -21.71 -2.36 7.28
C GLN A 58 -20.55 -2.85 6.43
N PHE A 59 -19.61 -3.63 6.98
CA PHE A 59 -18.44 -4.10 6.25
C PHE A 59 -18.76 -4.75 4.89
N PRO A 60 -19.62 -5.80 4.79
CA PRO A 60 -19.95 -6.41 3.50
C PRO A 60 -20.69 -5.46 2.55
N LEU A 61 -21.49 -4.53 3.09
CA LEU A 61 -22.23 -3.54 2.30
C LEU A 61 -21.28 -2.49 1.70
N VAL A 62 -20.29 -2.05 2.46
CA VAL A 62 -19.22 -1.18 1.96
C VAL A 62 -18.44 -1.90 0.86
N GLN A 63 -18.09 -3.18 1.05
CA GLN A 63 -17.42 -3.97 0.01
C GLN A 63 -18.24 -4.05 -1.29
N ALA A 64 -19.56 -4.19 -1.20
CA ALA A 64 -20.46 -4.16 -2.35
C ALA A 64 -20.45 -2.81 -3.10
N CYS A 65 -20.21 -1.70 -2.40
CA CYS A 65 -20.07 -0.38 -3.03
C CYS A 65 -18.71 -0.15 -3.70
N VAL A 66 -17.61 -0.66 -3.12
CA VAL A 66 -16.24 -0.27 -3.51
C VAL A 66 -15.52 -1.27 -4.43
N LEU A 67 -15.84 -2.56 -4.32
CA LEU A 67 -15.25 -3.60 -5.17
C LEU A 67 -15.50 -3.37 -6.68
N PRO A 68 -16.69 -2.92 -7.12
CA PRO A 68 -16.96 -2.75 -8.55
C PRO A 68 -15.98 -1.81 -9.28
N ARG A 69 -15.43 -0.78 -8.64
CA ARG A 69 -14.39 0.09 -9.23
C ARG A 69 -13.17 -0.69 -9.76
N MET A 70 -12.83 -1.81 -9.14
CA MET A 70 -11.63 -2.58 -9.47
C MET A 70 -11.88 -3.73 -10.46
N VAL A 71 -13.12 -4.19 -10.61
CA VAL A 71 -13.42 -5.44 -11.31
C VAL A 71 -14.55 -5.33 -12.34
N SER A 72 -15.36 -4.27 -12.30
CA SER A 72 -16.47 -4.11 -13.23
C SER A 72 -15.96 -3.77 -14.64
N PRO A 73 -16.52 -4.40 -15.69
CA PRO A 73 -16.24 -4.01 -17.07
C PRO A 73 -16.95 -2.71 -17.49
N SER A 74 -17.94 -2.24 -16.72
CA SER A 74 -18.72 -1.03 -17.01
C SER A 74 -18.11 0.21 -16.36
N GLU A 75 -17.76 1.20 -17.18
CA GLU A 75 -17.19 2.48 -16.72
C GLU A 75 -18.15 3.27 -15.81
N ASP A 76 -19.45 3.27 -16.11
CA ASP A 76 -20.45 3.96 -15.30
C ASP A 76 -20.57 3.35 -13.90
N ILE A 77 -20.49 2.02 -13.79
CA ILE A 77 -20.44 1.32 -12.50
C ILE A 77 -19.14 1.67 -11.76
N CYS A 78 -18.00 1.68 -12.45
CA CYS A 78 -16.72 2.06 -11.85
C CYS A 78 -16.74 3.49 -11.30
N ARG A 79 -17.33 4.44 -12.04
CA ARG A 79 -17.48 5.84 -11.65
C ARG A 79 -18.39 5.99 -10.43
N ALA A 80 -19.54 5.32 -10.43
CA ALA A 80 -20.46 5.33 -9.29
C ALA A 80 -19.84 4.70 -8.02
N SER A 81 -19.07 3.62 -8.19
CA SER A 81 -18.32 2.97 -7.12
C SER A 81 -17.25 3.88 -6.52
N ALA A 82 -16.46 4.57 -7.36
CA ALA A 82 -15.47 5.56 -6.91
C ALA A 82 -16.10 6.75 -6.16
N GLU A 83 -17.25 7.23 -6.65
CA GLU A 83 -18.01 8.28 -5.96
C GLU A 83 -18.53 7.79 -4.59
N ALA A 84 -19.06 6.58 -4.51
CA ALA A 84 -19.52 5.97 -3.27
C ALA A 84 -18.38 5.79 -2.26
N GLU A 85 -17.21 5.28 -2.69
CA GLU A 85 -16.00 5.15 -1.87
C GLU A 85 -15.62 6.49 -1.25
N LYS A 86 -15.49 7.55 -2.05
CA LYS A 86 -15.16 8.90 -1.56
C LYS A 86 -16.16 9.41 -0.51
N ARG A 87 -17.45 9.18 -0.72
CA ARG A 87 -18.52 9.62 0.20
C ARG A 87 -18.48 8.83 1.51
N LEU A 88 -18.28 7.52 1.43
CA LEU A 88 -18.18 6.64 2.60
C LEU A 88 -16.93 6.97 3.43
N ASP A 89 -15.78 7.16 2.80
CA ASP A 89 -14.53 7.55 3.48
C ASP A 89 -14.67 8.88 4.21
N SER A 90 -15.29 9.87 3.54
CA SER A 90 -15.56 11.17 4.14
C SER A 90 -16.48 11.04 5.37
N HIS A 91 -17.52 10.22 5.27
CA HIS A 91 -18.44 9.95 6.39
C HIS A 91 -17.75 9.25 7.55
N PHE A 92 -16.97 8.19 7.30
CA PHE A 92 -16.27 7.46 8.35
C PHE A 92 -15.21 8.31 9.05
N LEU A 93 -14.55 9.23 8.33
CA LEU A 93 -13.65 10.20 8.94
C LEU A 93 -14.38 11.13 9.92
N LEU A 94 -15.56 11.64 9.54
CA LEU A 94 -16.39 12.48 10.42
C LEU A 94 -16.85 11.71 11.66
N CYS A 95 -17.29 10.46 11.50
CA CYS A 95 -17.65 9.58 12.62
C CYS A 95 -16.51 9.42 13.63
N ARG A 96 -15.27 9.21 13.17
CA ARG A 96 -14.08 9.09 14.02
C ARG A 96 -13.67 10.40 14.72
N GLN A 97 -14.26 11.54 14.35
CA GLN A 97 -14.01 12.85 14.95
C GLN A 97 -15.09 13.30 15.94
N ARG A 98 -16.18 12.52 16.09
CA ARG A 98 -17.31 12.80 16.98
C ARG A 98 -16.89 12.78 18.45
N GLU A 99 -16.75 13.97 19.05
CA GLU A 99 -16.37 14.13 20.47
C GLU A 99 -17.40 13.60 21.44
N ASP A 100 -18.67 13.77 21.12
CA ASP A 100 -19.80 13.31 21.91
C ASP A 100 -19.84 11.78 22.03
N VAL A 101 -19.60 11.06 20.93
CA VAL A 101 -19.44 9.59 20.96
C VAL A 101 -18.19 9.20 21.75
N TYR A 102 -17.07 9.89 21.52
CA TYR A 102 -15.84 9.64 22.28
C TYR A 102 -16.04 9.81 23.80
N ARG A 103 -16.81 10.81 24.24
CA ARG A 103 -17.14 11.01 25.67
C ARG A 103 -17.86 9.81 26.27
N VAL A 104 -18.79 9.22 25.53
CA VAL A 104 -19.55 8.03 25.97
C VAL A 104 -18.64 6.80 26.03
N VAL A 105 -17.83 6.56 25.00
CA VAL A 105 -16.86 5.45 24.97
C VAL A 105 -15.83 5.59 26.10
N LYS A 106 -15.38 6.80 26.41
CA LYS A 106 -14.44 7.06 27.50
C LYS A 106 -15.08 6.90 28.88
N ALA A 107 -16.33 7.32 29.06
CA ALA A 107 -17.05 7.08 30.30
C ALA A 107 -17.22 5.56 30.57
N PHE A 108 -17.40 4.76 29.50
CA PHE A 108 -17.42 3.30 29.62
C PHE A 108 -16.07 2.75 30.12
N THR A 109 -14.94 3.21 29.57
CA THR A 109 -13.62 2.73 30.01
C THR A 109 -13.30 3.12 31.45
N GLU A 110 -13.69 4.32 31.88
CA GLU A 110 -13.47 4.83 33.24
C GLU A 110 -14.30 4.05 34.29
N ARG A 111 -15.44 3.47 33.90
CA ARG A 111 -16.26 2.60 34.78
C ARG A 111 -15.60 1.26 35.09
N GLY A 112 -14.69 0.79 34.23
CA GLY A 112 -13.98 -0.48 34.44
C GLY A 112 -14.88 -1.72 34.45
N GLU A 113 -15.97 -1.70 33.66
CA GLU A 113 -16.86 -2.87 33.52
C GLU A 113 -16.07 -4.08 33.01
N ARG A 114 -16.30 -5.25 33.63
CA ARG A 114 -15.60 -6.49 33.24
C ARG A 114 -16.25 -7.07 31.98
N ILE A 115 -15.53 -7.00 30.87
CA ILE A 115 -15.91 -7.57 29.58
C ILE A 115 -14.87 -8.59 29.09
N GLY A 116 -15.21 -9.35 28.04
CA GLY A 116 -14.29 -10.32 27.45
C GLY A 116 -12.99 -9.69 26.90
N PRO A 117 -11.93 -10.48 26.68
CA PRO A 117 -10.64 -9.98 26.21
C PRO A 117 -10.73 -9.32 24.83
N GLU A 118 -11.53 -9.88 23.92
CA GLU A 118 -11.75 -9.31 22.59
C GLU A 118 -12.48 -7.95 22.66
N ALA A 119 -13.56 -7.88 23.44
CA ALA A 119 -14.30 -6.65 23.66
C ALA A 119 -13.44 -5.56 24.32
N THR A 120 -12.57 -5.94 25.27
CA THR A 120 -11.59 -5.04 25.88
C THR A 120 -10.65 -4.45 24.83
N ARG A 121 -10.11 -5.29 23.94
CA ARG A 121 -9.23 -4.85 22.85
C ARG A 121 -9.96 -3.92 21.87
N PHE A 122 -11.21 -4.21 21.54
CA PHE A 122 -12.03 -3.37 20.67
C PHE A 122 -12.25 -1.97 21.27
N VAL A 123 -12.57 -1.89 22.56
CA VAL A 123 -12.74 -0.61 23.26
C VAL A 123 -11.44 0.19 23.30
N GLN A 124 -10.31 -0.45 23.59
CA GLN A 124 -8.99 0.19 23.54
C GLN A 124 -8.66 0.72 22.13
N TYR A 125 -9.01 -0.05 21.10
CA TYR A 125 -8.88 0.38 19.71
C TYR A 125 -9.73 1.62 19.41
N LEU A 126 -11.01 1.63 19.81
CA LEU A 126 -11.89 2.78 19.61
C LEU A 126 -11.35 4.05 20.28
N VAL A 127 -10.97 3.97 21.56
CA VAL A 127 -10.39 5.10 22.29
C VAL A 127 -9.18 5.65 21.55
N ARG A 128 -8.25 4.77 21.16
CA ARG A 128 -7.05 5.16 20.42
C ARG A 128 -7.39 5.83 19.08
N GLU A 129 -8.34 5.30 18.32
CA GLU A 129 -8.74 5.89 17.04
C GLU A 129 -9.34 7.29 17.21
N PHE A 130 -10.20 7.51 18.21
CA PHE A 130 -10.72 8.85 18.51
C PHE A 130 -9.60 9.82 18.91
N GLU A 131 -8.68 9.39 19.77
CA GLU A 131 -7.57 10.23 20.23
C GLU A 131 -6.61 10.61 19.09
N ARG A 132 -6.29 9.67 18.20
CA ARG A 132 -5.50 9.90 16.97
C ARG A 132 -6.21 10.82 15.97
N ASN A 133 -7.53 10.89 16.04
CA ASN A 133 -8.35 11.85 15.32
C ASN A 133 -8.63 13.13 16.12
N GLY A 134 -7.87 13.36 17.18
CA GLY A 134 -7.84 14.63 17.90
C GLY A 134 -8.98 14.80 18.88
N ALA A 135 -9.71 13.74 19.28
CA ALA A 135 -10.84 13.87 20.21
C ALA A 135 -10.47 14.45 21.59
N LYS A 136 -9.18 14.42 21.98
CA LYS A 136 -8.64 15.09 23.19
C LYS A 136 -8.28 16.56 22.99
N LEU A 137 -8.26 17.06 21.75
CA LEU A 137 -7.79 18.40 21.43
C LEU A 137 -8.90 19.43 21.64
N THR A 138 -8.50 20.66 22.00
CA THR A 138 -9.40 21.81 21.99
C THR A 138 -9.83 22.14 20.56
N GLN A 139 -10.97 22.81 20.39
CA GLN A 139 -11.47 23.18 19.06
C GLN A 139 -10.44 23.93 18.20
N THR A 140 -9.63 24.80 18.80
CA THR A 140 -8.55 25.52 18.11
C THR A 140 -7.47 24.55 17.61
N LYS A 141 -7.04 23.62 18.46
CA LYS A 141 -6.05 22.59 18.09
C LYS A 141 -6.59 21.60 17.07
N LYS A 142 -7.89 21.31 17.07
CA LYS A 142 -8.54 20.49 16.04
C LYS A 142 -8.50 21.14 14.67
N LYS A 143 -8.86 22.43 14.57
CA LYS A 143 -8.74 23.18 13.31
C LYS A 143 -7.31 23.21 12.79
N GLU A 144 -6.34 23.33 13.70
CA GLU A 144 -4.92 23.21 13.34
C GLU A 144 -4.59 21.81 12.81
N MET A 145 -5.03 20.74 13.49
CA MET A 145 -4.83 19.36 13.06
C MET A 145 -5.41 19.10 11.67
N GLU A 146 -6.64 19.55 11.40
CA GLU A 146 -7.32 19.43 10.11
C GLU A 146 -6.54 20.15 9.00
N LYS A 147 -6.08 21.38 9.27
CA LYS A 147 -5.23 22.13 8.34
C LYS A 147 -3.92 21.42 8.03
N LEU A 148 -3.27 20.84 9.06
CA LEU A 148 -2.04 20.07 8.87
C LEU A 148 -2.29 18.79 8.05
N LYS A 149 -3.36 18.05 8.34
CA LYS A 149 -3.74 16.84 7.57
C LYS A 149 -4.03 17.18 6.11
N SER A 150 -4.85 18.20 5.85
CA SER A 150 -5.13 18.67 4.49
C SER A 150 -3.86 19.07 3.74
N LEU A 151 -2.94 19.78 4.39
CA LEU A 151 -1.67 20.17 3.76
C LEU A 151 -0.78 18.96 3.47
N ILE A 152 -0.77 17.95 4.35
CA ILE A 152 -0.07 16.69 4.12
C ILE A 152 -0.66 15.98 2.88
N ASP A 153 -1.98 15.90 2.79
CA ASP A 153 -2.66 15.23 1.68
C ASP A 153 -2.40 15.93 0.34
N ASP A 154 -2.47 17.27 0.31
CA ASP A 154 -2.13 18.06 -0.87
C ASP A 154 -0.67 17.87 -1.32
N LEU A 155 0.27 17.82 -0.36
CA LEU A 155 1.68 17.59 -0.65
C LEU A 155 1.94 16.16 -1.12
N ASN A 156 1.27 15.16 -0.56
CA ASN A 156 1.36 13.77 -1.03
C ASN A 156 0.85 13.65 -2.47
N LEU A 157 -0.29 14.28 -2.80
CA LEU A 157 -0.85 14.27 -4.15
C LEU A 157 0.12 14.92 -5.14
N LYS A 158 0.66 16.09 -4.81
CA LYS A 158 1.66 16.79 -5.64
C LYS A 158 2.93 15.97 -5.83
N TYR A 159 3.40 15.30 -4.78
CA TYR A 159 4.56 14.41 -4.87
C TYR A 159 4.33 13.30 -5.90
N ILE A 160 3.18 12.63 -5.82
CA ILE A 160 2.80 11.55 -6.75
C ILE A 160 2.62 12.08 -8.18
N GLN A 161 1.97 13.22 -8.35
CA GLN A 161 1.81 13.87 -9.66
C GLN A 161 3.18 14.16 -10.29
N ASN A 162 4.10 14.79 -9.57
CA ASN A 162 5.46 15.05 -10.06
C ASN A 162 6.23 13.78 -10.44
N MET A 163 5.95 12.65 -9.78
CA MET A 163 6.51 11.35 -10.16
C MET A 163 5.86 10.79 -11.44
N ASN A 164 4.56 11.01 -11.65
CA ASN A 164 3.83 10.50 -12.81
C ASN A 164 4.06 11.35 -14.06
N ASP A 165 4.22 12.67 -13.91
CA ASP A 165 4.48 13.61 -15.00
C ASP A 165 5.91 13.48 -15.57
N PHE A 166 6.74 12.61 -14.98
CA PHE A 166 8.07 12.32 -15.47
C PHE A 166 8.04 11.49 -16.76
N THR A 167 8.04 12.19 -17.89
CA THR A 167 7.98 11.62 -19.25
C THR A 167 9.31 11.73 -20.00
N LYS A 168 10.43 11.79 -19.28
CA LYS A 168 11.76 11.85 -19.90
C LYS A 168 12.08 10.55 -20.64
N PHE A 169 12.83 10.69 -21.71
CA PHE A 169 13.37 9.59 -22.50
C PHE A 169 14.84 9.84 -22.84
N LEU A 170 15.53 8.78 -23.25
CA LEU A 170 16.86 8.83 -23.86
C LEU A 170 16.80 8.18 -25.24
N LEU A 171 17.57 8.71 -26.18
CA LEU A 171 17.78 8.12 -27.50
C LEU A 171 19.12 7.39 -27.49
N LEU A 172 19.08 6.07 -27.62
CA LEU A 172 20.25 5.19 -27.55
C LEU A 172 20.41 4.42 -28.86
N SER A 173 21.63 4.24 -29.33
CA SER A 173 21.92 3.40 -30.50
C SER A 173 21.81 1.91 -30.17
N GLU A 174 21.82 1.05 -31.19
CA GLU A 174 21.82 -0.40 -30.97
C GLU A 174 23.11 -0.89 -30.29
N GLU A 175 24.25 -0.23 -30.55
CA GLU A 175 25.52 -0.50 -29.87
C GLU A 175 25.45 -0.11 -28.39
N GLU A 176 24.81 1.02 -28.06
CA GLU A 176 24.61 1.46 -26.68
C GLU A 176 23.67 0.53 -25.90
N LEU A 177 22.80 -0.21 -26.60
CA LEU A 177 21.88 -1.20 -26.04
C LEU A 177 22.38 -2.64 -26.17
N ALA A 178 23.69 -2.84 -26.37
CA ALA A 178 24.26 -4.18 -26.49
C ALA A 178 23.93 -5.06 -25.28
N GLY A 179 23.49 -6.30 -25.54
CA GLY A 179 23.10 -7.28 -24.52
C GLY A 179 21.61 -7.35 -24.20
N MET A 180 20.81 -6.41 -24.71
CA MET A 180 19.35 -6.46 -24.53
C MET A 180 18.71 -7.58 -25.35
N PRO A 181 17.65 -8.25 -24.84
CA PRO A 181 16.88 -9.22 -25.61
C PRO A 181 16.25 -8.59 -26.86
N LEU A 182 16.20 -9.32 -27.97
CA LEU A 182 15.64 -8.83 -29.24
C LEU A 182 14.17 -8.40 -29.11
N GLU A 183 13.36 -9.14 -28.35
CA GLU A 183 11.96 -8.78 -28.10
C GLU A 183 11.85 -7.43 -27.36
N PHE A 184 12.75 -7.13 -26.44
CA PHE A 184 12.78 -5.82 -25.78
C PHE A 184 13.10 -4.69 -26.76
N LEU A 185 14.05 -4.90 -27.67
CA LEU A 185 14.42 -3.89 -28.67
C LEU A 185 13.30 -3.63 -29.68
N LYS A 186 12.51 -4.65 -30.03
CA LYS A 186 11.33 -4.52 -30.91
C LYS A 186 10.21 -3.70 -30.28
N ASP A 187 10.08 -3.74 -28.95
CA ASP A 187 9.08 -2.97 -28.20
C ASP A 187 9.42 -1.46 -28.11
N LEU A 188 10.63 -1.04 -28.49
CA LEU A 188 11.07 0.35 -28.44
C LEU A 188 10.76 1.09 -29.74
N GLU A 189 10.18 2.29 -29.60
CA GLU A 189 10.02 3.23 -30.71
C GLU A 189 11.39 3.59 -31.32
N GLU A 190 11.48 3.62 -32.64
CA GLU A 190 12.67 4.03 -33.37
C GLU A 190 12.52 5.47 -33.86
N THR A 191 13.56 6.29 -33.68
CA THR A 191 13.60 7.70 -34.11
C THR A 191 15.01 8.01 -34.55
N ASP A 192 15.18 8.43 -35.81
CA ASP A 192 16.48 8.80 -36.41
C ASP A 192 17.59 7.75 -36.23
N GLY A 193 17.24 6.47 -36.38
CA GLY A 193 18.19 5.35 -36.21
C GLY A 193 18.60 5.07 -34.77
N LYS A 194 17.91 5.66 -33.78
CA LYS A 194 18.08 5.39 -32.35
C LYS A 194 16.80 4.86 -31.75
N ARG A 195 16.94 4.04 -30.71
CA ARG A 195 15.83 3.53 -29.90
C ARG A 195 15.48 4.54 -28.81
N LYS A 196 14.20 4.89 -28.71
CA LYS A 196 13.67 5.78 -27.68
C LYS A 196 13.31 4.96 -26.44
N VAL A 197 14.06 5.19 -25.37
CA VAL A 197 13.86 4.55 -24.07
C VAL A 197 13.18 5.52 -23.13
N LEU A 198 11.91 5.26 -22.81
CA LEU A 198 11.18 6.00 -21.77
C LEU A 198 11.73 5.64 -20.38
N LEU A 199 11.93 6.63 -19.52
CA LEU A 199 12.47 6.42 -18.17
C LEU A 199 11.39 5.97 -17.17
N THR A 200 10.70 4.88 -17.50
CA THR A 200 9.74 4.19 -16.63
C THR A 200 10.36 2.91 -16.07
N GLY A 201 9.83 2.41 -14.94
CA GLY A 201 10.36 1.19 -14.31
C GLY A 201 10.30 -0.04 -15.24
N TYR A 202 9.37 -0.04 -16.20
CA TYR A 202 9.22 -1.08 -17.21
C TYR A 202 10.42 -1.18 -18.15
N TYR A 203 10.97 -0.05 -18.62
CA TYR A 203 12.12 -0.05 -19.52
C TYR A 203 13.47 0.06 -18.79
N VAL A 204 13.51 0.78 -17.66
CA VAL A 204 14.75 1.01 -16.91
C VAL A 204 15.26 -0.28 -16.27
N THR A 205 14.39 -1.07 -15.63
CA THR A 205 14.81 -2.28 -14.91
C THR A 205 15.48 -3.32 -15.85
N PRO A 206 14.88 -3.69 -17.00
CA PRO A 206 15.54 -4.61 -17.93
C PRO A 206 16.87 -4.09 -18.45
N ILE A 207 17.01 -2.78 -18.71
CA ILE A 207 18.28 -2.19 -19.15
C ILE A 207 19.34 -2.33 -18.06
N LEU A 208 19.00 -2.04 -16.80
CA LEU A 208 19.93 -2.20 -15.68
C LEU A 208 20.27 -3.66 -15.37
N GLU A 209 19.44 -4.62 -15.78
CA GLU A 209 19.69 -6.07 -15.60
C GLU A 209 20.46 -6.72 -16.76
N HIS A 210 20.29 -6.24 -17.99
CA HIS A 210 20.77 -6.93 -19.20
C HIS A 210 21.75 -6.15 -20.08
N CYS A 211 21.77 -4.82 -20.00
CA CYS A 211 22.63 -4.02 -20.87
C CYS A 211 24.10 -4.20 -20.47
N LYS A 212 24.91 -4.68 -21.41
CA LYS A 212 26.36 -4.91 -21.22
C LYS A 212 27.16 -3.61 -21.18
N VAL A 213 26.59 -2.51 -21.67
CA VAL A 213 27.29 -1.22 -21.78
C VAL A 213 27.17 -0.45 -20.46
N GLY A 214 28.26 -0.43 -19.68
CA GLY A 214 28.30 0.25 -18.38
C GLY A 214 27.97 1.75 -18.43
N SER A 215 28.39 2.46 -19.48
CA SER A 215 28.05 3.88 -19.66
C SER A 215 26.54 4.09 -19.86
N THR A 216 25.87 3.20 -20.62
CA THR A 216 24.42 3.22 -20.80
C THR A 216 23.70 2.96 -19.49
N ARG A 217 24.12 1.93 -18.72
CA ARG A 217 23.55 1.65 -17.40
C ARG A 217 23.65 2.87 -16.48
N LYS A 218 24.82 3.50 -16.42
CA LYS A 218 25.06 4.72 -15.64
C LYS A 218 24.17 5.88 -16.07
N GLN A 219 24.09 6.15 -17.37
CA GLN A 219 23.27 7.23 -17.91
C GLN A 219 21.79 7.04 -17.58
N ILE A 220 21.28 5.81 -17.74
CA ILE A 220 19.90 5.44 -17.43
C ILE A 220 19.64 5.54 -15.92
N ALA A 221 20.52 5.00 -15.08
CA ALA A 221 20.37 5.03 -13.62
C ALA A 221 20.34 6.47 -13.08
N VAL A 222 21.26 7.33 -13.55
CA VAL A 222 21.30 8.74 -13.15
C VAL A 222 20.05 9.48 -13.63
N ALA A 223 19.66 9.31 -14.90
CA ALA A 223 18.50 9.99 -15.45
C ALA A 223 17.20 9.55 -14.76
N TYR A 224 17.06 8.26 -14.46
CA TYR A 224 15.91 7.72 -13.73
C TYR A 224 15.90 8.15 -12.25
N GLY A 225 17.07 8.20 -11.60
CA GLY A 225 17.22 8.66 -10.20
C GLY A 225 16.86 10.13 -9.98
N GLN A 226 16.82 10.95 -11.06
CA GLN A 226 16.36 12.34 -11.01
C GLN A 226 14.83 12.49 -11.06
N LYS A 227 14.08 11.40 -11.09
CA LYS A 227 12.61 11.41 -11.11
C LYS A 227 12.05 12.16 -9.90
N GLY A 228 11.10 13.07 -10.13
CA GLY A 228 10.54 13.98 -9.12
C GLY A 228 11.39 15.24 -8.84
N GLY A 229 12.70 15.19 -9.10
CA GLY A 229 13.61 16.35 -9.07
C GLY A 229 13.62 17.16 -7.77
N ASN A 230 14.15 18.39 -7.85
CA ASN A 230 14.25 19.32 -6.72
C ASN A 230 12.88 19.72 -6.14
N GLN A 231 11.82 19.65 -6.94
CA GLN A 231 10.46 19.94 -6.49
C GLN A 231 10.01 18.92 -5.43
N ASN A 232 10.23 17.62 -5.67
CA ASN A 232 9.89 16.60 -4.69
C ASN A 232 10.80 16.61 -3.46
N VAL A 233 12.06 17.00 -3.59
CA VAL A 233 12.94 17.23 -2.43
C VAL A 233 12.36 18.30 -1.51
N ALA A 234 11.97 19.46 -2.06
CA ALA A 234 11.35 20.53 -1.28
C ALA A 234 9.98 20.13 -0.68
N ILE A 235 9.22 19.28 -1.37
CA ILE A 235 7.97 18.71 -0.83
C ILE A 235 8.26 17.78 0.35
N LEU A 236 9.28 16.92 0.26
CA LEU A 236 9.67 16.01 1.33
C LEU A 236 10.12 16.77 2.59
N GLU A 237 10.94 17.81 2.42
CA GLU A 237 11.38 18.67 3.54
C GLU A 237 10.18 19.27 4.29
N LYS A 238 9.21 19.82 3.54
CA LYS A 238 7.97 20.35 4.12
C LYS A 238 7.13 19.25 4.78
N LEU A 239 6.99 18.10 4.15
CA LEU A 239 6.24 16.95 4.69
C LEU A 239 6.83 16.50 6.03
N VAL A 240 8.16 16.41 6.16
CA VAL A 240 8.83 16.03 7.42
C VAL A 240 8.47 17.01 8.54
N GLN A 241 8.56 18.32 8.27
CA GLN A 241 8.24 19.36 9.26
C GLN A 241 6.77 19.32 9.69
N ILE A 242 5.85 19.22 8.72
CA ILE A 242 4.40 19.25 8.97
C ILE A 242 3.95 17.98 9.70
N ARG A 243 4.49 16.81 9.31
CA ARG A 243 4.25 15.53 10.01
C ARG A 243 4.77 15.56 11.44
N HIS A 244 5.94 16.16 11.68
CA HIS A 244 6.45 16.35 13.04
C HIS A 244 5.53 17.26 13.85
N ARG A 245 5.08 18.40 13.30
CA ARG A 245 4.14 19.30 13.97
C ARG A 245 2.81 18.62 14.29
N LEU A 246 2.26 17.83 13.37
CA LEU A 246 1.05 17.03 13.59
C LEU A 246 1.24 16.05 14.76
N ALA A 247 2.36 15.34 14.81
CA ALA A 247 2.66 14.40 15.89
C ALA A 247 2.76 15.11 17.25
N ARG A 248 3.48 16.24 17.33
CA ARG A 248 3.57 17.06 18.54
C ARG A 248 2.21 17.57 19.00
N LEU A 249 1.37 17.99 18.08
CA LEU A 249 0.00 18.46 18.37
C LEU A 249 -0.85 17.36 19.01
N LEU A 250 -0.69 16.11 18.55
CA LEU A 250 -1.37 14.93 19.07
C LEU A 250 -0.71 14.32 20.32
N GLY A 251 0.38 14.91 20.83
CA GLY A 251 1.06 14.46 22.06
C GLY A 251 2.17 13.42 21.86
N TYR A 252 2.58 13.15 20.63
CA TYR A 252 3.67 12.21 20.31
C TYR A 252 5.01 12.94 20.23
N SER A 253 6.10 12.23 20.52
CA SER A 253 7.47 12.78 20.44
C SER A 253 7.87 13.14 19.01
N ASN A 254 7.55 12.26 18.06
CA ASN A 254 7.84 12.41 16.64
C ASN A 254 6.77 11.67 15.79
N TYR A 255 6.81 11.86 14.47
CA TYR A 255 5.83 11.23 13.58
C TYR A 255 5.97 9.71 13.49
N SER A 256 7.19 9.17 13.63
CA SER A 256 7.43 7.72 13.60
C SER A 256 6.72 7.02 14.76
N ASP A 257 6.74 7.59 15.97
CA ASP A 257 6.00 7.08 17.12
C ASP A 257 4.48 7.12 16.88
N PHE A 258 3.97 8.20 16.30
CA PHE A 258 2.56 8.28 15.87
C PHE A 258 2.21 7.22 14.80
N ALA A 259 3.11 6.95 13.86
CA ALA A 259 2.86 6.02 12.76
C ALA A 259 2.99 4.54 13.18
N ILE A 260 3.84 4.23 14.17
CA ILE A 260 4.17 2.87 14.61
C ILE A 260 3.28 2.40 15.77
N GLU A 261 2.71 3.30 16.58
CA GLU A 261 1.80 2.94 17.68
C GLU A 261 0.73 1.87 17.33
N PRO A 262 0.04 1.90 16.16
CA PRO A 262 -0.93 0.86 15.83
C PRO A 262 -0.31 -0.44 15.30
N ARG A 263 1.00 -0.49 15.07
CA ARG A 263 1.72 -1.62 14.45
C ARG A 263 2.38 -2.51 15.51
N MET A 264 2.69 -3.75 15.14
CA MET A 264 3.33 -4.75 16.04
C MET A 264 4.60 -4.24 16.75
N PRO A 265 5.51 -3.46 16.12
CA PRO A 265 6.71 -2.98 16.81
C PRO A 265 6.42 -2.01 17.97
N MET A 266 5.25 -1.36 17.99
CA MET A 266 4.77 -0.39 19.00
C MET A 266 5.60 0.89 19.18
N THR A 267 6.91 0.89 18.95
CA THR A 267 7.79 2.06 19.11
C THR A 267 8.78 2.19 17.95
N SER A 268 9.19 3.43 17.65
CA SER A 268 10.23 3.71 16.64
C SER A 268 11.60 3.12 17.00
N ARG A 269 11.95 3.13 18.29
CA ARG A 269 13.21 2.55 18.80
C ARG A 269 13.36 1.07 18.44
N LYS A 270 12.31 0.26 18.66
CA LYS A 270 12.34 -1.17 18.34
C LYS A 270 12.53 -1.44 16.85
N VAL A 271 12.05 -0.55 15.99
CA VAL A 271 12.27 -0.66 14.54
C VAL A 271 13.74 -0.39 14.20
N LEU A 272 14.36 0.62 14.82
CA LEU A 272 15.78 0.91 14.61
C LEU A 272 16.67 -0.22 15.12
N GLU A 273 16.44 -0.70 16.34
CA GLU A 273 17.18 -1.83 16.93
C GLU A 273 17.11 -3.06 16.02
N PHE A 274 15.92 -3.40 15.52
CA PHE A 274 15.75 -4.51 14.58
C PHE A 274 16.53 -4.32 13.27
N LEU A 275 16.51 -3.12 12.69
CA LEU A 275 17.24 -2.83 11.44
C LEU A 275 18.76 -2.84 11.64
N GLU A 276 19.24 -2.36 12.79
CA GLU A 276 20.65 -2.38 13.19
C GLU A 276 21.14 -3.82 13.38
N GLU A 277 20.40 -4.63 14.16
CA GLU A 277 20.70 -6.06 14.35
C GLU A 277 20.73 -6.84 13.02
N MET A 278 19.74 -6.60 12.14
CA MET A 278 19.73 -7.20 10.80
C MET A 278 20.92 -6.77 9.96
N SER A 279 21.28 -5.47 10.00
CA SER A 279 22.43 -4.96 9.26
C SER A 279 23.73 -5.61 9.73
N GLU A 280 23.92 -5.74 11.04
CA GLU A 280 25.10 -6.41 11.62
C GLU A 280 25.18 -7.87 11.20
N GLN A 281 24.08 -8.62 11.27
CA GLN A 281 24.05 -10.05 10.92
C GLN A 281 24.29 -10.31 9.42
N LEU A 282 23.84 -9.41 8.55
CA LEU A 282 23.95 -9.57 7.10
C LEU A 282 25.21 -8.95 6.50
N SER A 283 25.95 -8.13 7.26
CA SER A 283 27.10 -7.36 6.75
C SER A 283 28.19 -8.25 6.14
N ASP A 284 28.56 -9.35 6.81
CA ASP A 284 29.59 -10.26 6.32
C ASP A 284 29.19 -10.95 5.02
N LEU A 285 27.93 -11.40 4.91
CA LEU A 285 27.41 -12.03 3.70
C LEU A 285 27.33 -11.02 2.55
N ALA A 286 26.77 -9.83 2.82
CA ALA A 286 26.64 -8.75 1.83
C ALA A 286 28.02 -8.32 1.28
N ASN A 287 29.04 -8.22 2.14
CA ASN A 287 30.40 -7.91 1.70
C ASN A 287 31.00 -9.01 0.82
N ARG A 288 30.78 -10.29 1.14
CA ARG A 288 31.23 -11.41 0.30
C ARG A 288 30.56 -11.40 -1.06
N GLU A 289 29.24 -11.19 -1.09
CA GLU A 289 28.48 -11.12 -2.35
C GLU A 289 28.92 -9.91 -3.19
N LEU A 290 29.07 -8.73 -2.57
CA LEU A 290 29.56 -7.53 -3.25
C LEU A 290 30.96 -7.73 -3.84
N THR A 291 31.86 -8.44 -3.14
CA THR A 291 33.18 -8.80 -3.68
C THR A 291 33.06 -9.66 -4.93
N VAL A 292 32.18 -10.67 -4.94
CA VAL A 292 31.91 -11.48 -6.14
C VAL A 292 31.41 -10.62 -7.30
N LEU A 293 30.50 -9.67 -7.03
CA LEU A 293 29.99 -8.76 -8.07
C LEU A 293 31.10 -7.85 -8.63
N LYS A 294 31.98 -7.32 -7.77
CA LYS A 294 33.13 -6.52 -8.16
C LYS A 294 34.14 -7.31 -9.00
N GLU A 295 34.38 -8.57 -8.66
CA GLU A 295 35.25 -9.45 -9.45
C GLU A 295 34.66 -9.75 -10.84
N LEU A 296 33.33 -9.94 -10.94
CA LEU A 296 32.65 -10.09 -12.23
C LEU A 296 32.79 -8.82 -13.07
N LYS A 297 32.62 -7.64 -12.45
CA LYS A 297 32.86 -6.37 -13.12
C LYS A 297 34.30 -6.25 -13.62
N MET A 298 35.26 -6.59 -12.78
CA MET A 298 36.68 -6.53 -13.15
C MET A 298 37.02 -7.41 -14.35
N LYS A 299 36.37 -8.58 -14.46
CA LYS A 299 36.54 -9.49 -15.61
C LYS A 299 35.90 -8.98 -16.90
N GLU A 300 34.74 -8.32 -16.82
CA GLU A 300 33.99 -7.86 -18.01
C GLU A 300 34.38 -6.43 -18.46
N GLU A 301 34.68 -5.53 -17.52
CA GLU A 301 34.87 -4.09 -17.77
C GLU A 301 36.23 -3.55 -17.26
N GLY A 302 37.11 -4.39 -16.70
CA GLY A 302 38.42 -3.98 -16.19
C GLY A 302 38.34 -3.19 -14.88
N ASP A 303 39.25 -2.24 -14.67
CA ASP A 303 39.39 -1.50 -13.40
C ASP A 303 38.33 -0.39 -13.18
N ALA A 304 37.18 -0.49 -13.84
CA ALA A 304 36.09 0.46 -13.69
C ALA A 304 35.46 0.36 -12.29
N GLN A 305 35.31 1.50 -11.60
CA GLN A 305 34.70 1.55 -10.27
C GLN A 305 33.28 0.98 -10.29
N PHE A 306 32.98 0.09 -9.33
CA PHE A 306 31.63 -0.46 -9.15
C PHE A 306 30.69 0.61 -8.57
N GLY A 307 29.59 0.87 -9.27
CA GLY A 307 28.55 1.81 -8.86
C GLY A 307 27.19 1.15 -8.63
N MET A 308 26.19 1.92 -8.21
CA MET A 308 24.83 1.41 -8.00
C MET A 308 24.16 0.99 -9.32
N GLU A 309 24.55 1.61 -10.43
CA GLU A 309 24.13 1.27 -11.79
C GLU A 309 24.52 -0.15 -12.23
N ASP A 310 25.49 -0.75 -11.55
CA ASP A 310 26.04 -2.06 -11.87
C ASP A 310 25.38 -3.19 -11.08
N LEU A 311 24.70 -2.85 -9.97
CA LEU A 311 24.21 -3.82 -9.00
C LEU A 311 23.29 -4.85 -9.62
N LEU A 312 22.23 -4.41 -10.32
CA LEU A 312 21.25 -5.30 -10.94
C LEU A 312 21.88 -6.17 -12.03
N TYR A 313 22.74 -5.59 -12.87
CA TYR A 313 23.43 -6.32 -13.93
C TYR A 313 24.29 -7.44 -13.35
N TYR A 314 25.20 -7.14 -12.42
CA TYR A 314 26.08 -8.17 -11.88
C TYR A 314 25.38 -9.14 -10.93
N MET A 315 24.31 -8.75 -10.24
CA MET A 315 23.44 -9.71 -9.54
C MET A 315 22.91 -10.75 -10.54
N LYS A 316 22.36 -10.30 -11.68
CA LYS A 316 21.86 -11.19 -12.72
C LYS A 316 22.96 -12.08 -13.31
N ARG A 317 24.13 -11.51 -13.59
CA ARG A 317 25.30 -12.27 -14.07
C ARG A 317 25.76 -13.28 -13.03
N GLY A 318 25.79 -12.91 -11.76
CA GLY A 318 26.18 -13.79 -10.65
C GLY A 318 25.22 -14.96 -10.46
N GLU A 319 23.91 -14.72 -10.58
CA GLU A 319 22.88 -15.77 -10.62
C GLU A 319 23.13 -16.74 -11.79
N GLN A 320 23.31 -16.21 -13.01
CA GLN A 320 23.56 -17.02 -14.20
C GLN A 320 24.83 -17.87 -14.10
N HIS A 321 25.90 -17.37 -13.45
CA HIS A 321 27.13 -18.13 -13.26
C HIS A 321 26.99 -19.23 -12.21
N LYS A 322 26.19 -19.01 -11.18
CA LYS A 322 25.99 -19.99 -10.09
C LYS A 322 24.92 -21.03 -10.42
N VAL A 323 23.96 -20.67 -11.26
CA VAL A 323 22.71 -21.40 -11.46
C VAL A 323 22.38 -21.41 -12.94
N ASP A 324 22.61 -22.55 -13.59
CA ASP A 324 22.24 -22.81 -14.99
C ASP A 324 20.74 -23.17 -15.06
N LEU A 325 19.88 -22.17 -14.87
CA LEU A 325 18.42 -22.33 -14.96
C LEU A 325 17.86 -21.50 -16.12
N ASP A 326 17.31 -22.20 -17.11
CA ASP A 326 16.51 -21.57 -18.17
C ASP A 326 15.08 -21.33 -17.66
N ILE A 327 14.81 -20.09 -17.22
CA ILE A 327 13.47 -19.66 -16.80
C ILE A 327 12.42 -19.84 -17.92
N GLY A 328 12.82 -19.71 -19.19
CA GLY A 328 11.95 -19.93 -20.34
C GLY A 328 11.53 -21.40 -20.48
N GLU A 329 12.44 -22.33 -20.21
CA GLU A 329 12.14 -23.75 -20.16
C GLU A 329 11.25 -24.08 -18.95
N ILE A 330 11.60 -23.59 -17.76
CA ILE A 330 10.86 -23.80 -16.52
C ILE A 330 9.39 -23.35 -16.67
N LYS A 331 9.14 -22.19 -17.30
CA LYS A 331 7.77 -21.67 -17.53
C LYS A 331 6.86 -22.68 -18.24
N ARG A 332 7.40 -23.55 -19.10
CA ARG A 332 6.62 -24.58 -19.81
C ARG A 332 6.02 -25.62 -18.86
N TYR A 333 6.65 -25.83 -17.70
CA TYR A 333 6.19 -26.77 -16.66
C TYR A 333 5.14 -26.17 -15.70
N PHE A 334 4.85 -24.86 -15.78
CA PHE A 334 3.85 -24.19 -14.94
C PHE A 334 2.62 -23.66 -15.71
N PRO A 335 1.84 -24.50 -16.45
CA PRO A 335 0.57 -24.08 -17.04
C PRO A 335 -0.40 -23.57 -15.96
N VAL A 336 -1.05 -22.42 -16.20
CA VAL A 336 -1.93 -21.74 -15.23
C VAL A 336 -2.96 -22.67 -14.60
N LYS A 337 -3.63 -23.52 -15.40
CA LYS A 337 -4.63 -24.47 -14.90
C LYS A 337 -4.03 -25.48 -13.92
N LEU A 338 -2.83 -25.99 -14.21
CA LEU A 338 -2.12 -26.95 -13.37
C LEU A 338 -1.68 -26.29 -12.06
N VAL A 339 -1.14 -25.08 -12.13
CA VAL A 339 -0.69 -24.31 -10.96
C VAL A 339 -1.85 -24.02 -10.02
N ILE A 340 -2.98 -23.52 -10.53
CA ILE A 340 -4.16 -23.22 -9.71
C ILE A 340 -4.67 -24.50 -9.03
N SER A 341 -4.78 -25.60 -9.78
CA SER A 341 -5.25 -26.87 -9.22
C SER A 341 -4.32 -27.41 -8.13
N GLY A 342 -2.99 -27.40 -8.37
CA GLY A 342 -2.00 -27.84 -7.41
C GLY A 342 -1.97 -26.98 -6.16
N MET A 343 -2.04 -25.65 -6.31
CA MET A 343 -2.10 -24.70 -5.21
C MET A 343 -3.31 -24.94 -4.31
N LEU A 344 -4.51 -25.09 -4.90
CA LEU A 344 -5.73 -25.38 -4.14
C LEU A 344 -5.66 -26.70 -3.41
N LYS A 345 -5.06 -27.74 -4.02
CA LYS A 345 -4.85 -29.02 -3.37
C LYS A 345 -3.92 -28.90 -2.15
N MET A 346 -2.80 -28.20 -2.28
CA MET A 346 -1.90 -27.95 -1.13
C MET A 346 -2.63 -27.27 0.01
N PHE A 347 -3.49 -26.30 -0.29
CA PHE A 347 -4.30 -25.65 0.74
C PHE A 347 -5.38 -26.57 1.35
N GLN A 348 -5.98 -27.45 0.54
CA GLN A 348 -6.92 -28.47 1.02
C GLN A 348 -6.24 -29.43 2.00
N ASP A 349 -5.04 -29.91 1.65
CA ASP A 349 -4.26 -30.84 2.46
C ASP A 349 -3.81 -30.18 3.77
N LEU A 350 -3.34 -28.92 3.71
CA LEU A 350 -2.85 -28.20 4.88
C LEU A 350 -3.95 -27.78 5.86
N PHE A 351 -5.10 -27.30 5.34
CA PHE A 351 -6.17 -26.72 6.18
C PHE A 351 -7.38 -27.65 6.35
N GLY A 352 -7.34 -28.87 5.80
CA GLY A 352 -8.31 -29.94 6.08
C GLY A 352 -9.71 -29.77 5.50
N ARG A 353 -10.03 -28.64 4.83
CA ARG A 353 -11.26 -28.37 4.05
C ARG A 353 -11.19 -26.99 3.36
N ILE A 354 -10.71 -26.94 2.13
CA ILE A 354 -11.16 -25.93 1.16
C ILE A 354 -12.08 -26.65 0.18
N LEU A 355 -13.31 -26.15 0.01
CA LEU A 355 -14.33 -26.77 -0.86
C LEU A 355 -13.72 -27.16 -2.23
N PRO A 356 -14.05 -28.34 -2.78
CA PRO A 356 -13.68 -28.64 -4.16
C PRO A 356 -14.33 -27.62 -5.07
N ILE A 357 -13.53 -26.95 -5.90
CA ILE A 357 -14.05 -26.15 -6.99
C ILE A 357 -14.79 -27.12 -7.93
N LYS A 358 -16.12 -27.19 -7.81
CA LYS A 358 -16.95 -27.74 -8.88
C LYS A 358 -16.71 -26.83 -10.09
N HIS A 359 -16.01 -27.36 -11.08
CA HIS A 359 -15.79 -26.84 -12.43
C HIS A 359 -16.40 -25.45 -12.69
N TYR A 360 -15.63 -24.39 -12.45
CA TYR A 360 -15.87 -23.14 -13.16
C TYR A 360 -15.48 -23.41 -14.63
N ASN A 361 -16.48 -23.75 -15.44
CA ASN A 361 -16.40 -23.54 -16.90
C ASN A 361 -16.40 -22.04 -17.13
N THR A 362 -15.27 -21.38 -16.91
CA THR A 362 -15.01 -20.08 -17.50
C THR A 362 -14.62 -20.33 -18.96
N THR A 363 -15.64 -20.35 -19.83
CA THR A 363 -15.43 -19.98 -21.22
C THR A 363 -14.97 -18.53 -21.21
N ILE A 364 -13.67 -18.32 -21.37
CA ILE A 364 -13.13 -17.01 -21.74
C ILE A 364 -13.57 -16.81 -23.18
N HIS A 365 -14.53 -15.90 -23.39
CA HIS A 365 -14.81 -15.33 -24.69
C HIS A 365 -14.03 -14.04 -24.85
#